data_AF-A0A0F8ZMK8-F1
#
_entry.id   AF-A0A0F8ZMK8-F1
#
_cell.length_a   1.000
_cell.length_b   1.000
_cell.length_c   1.000
_cell.angle_alpha   90.00
_cell.angle_beta   90.00
_cell.angle_gamma   90.00
#
_symmetry.space_group_name_H-M   'P 1'
#
loop_
_entity.id
_entity.type
_entity.pdbx_description
1 polymer ?
#
loop_
_entity_poly.entity_id
_entity_poly.type
_entity_poly.pdbx_seq_one_letter_code
_entity_poly.pdbx_strand_id
1 'polypeptide(L)'
;LEVATNKSVEDFANEYLFEPLEIISTLWEYDPDGLPLGGEGLYLKARDMAKIGYLFLNEGMWGGEQIISKEWVDFSTYAHVSVSNSSDYGYQWWISKTYDSYRASGFGGQQIHVFPEEDLVVVFTGWDLYIGLSWDLLDNFILPSIIL
;
A
#
# COMPACT_ATOMS: atom_id res chain seq x y z
N LEU A 1 -13.35 -10.97 -8.61
CA LEU A 1 -13.53 -9.60 -9.13
C LEU A 1 -14.09 -9.64 -10.55
N GLU A 2 -13.41 -10.28 -11.49
CA GLU A 2 -13.84 -10.29 -12.91
C GLU A 2 -15.24 -10.88 -13.13
N VAL A 3 -15.57 -12.00 -12.49
CA VAL A 3 -16.93 -12.61 -12.56
C VAL A 3 -18.03 -11.65 -12.08
N ALA A 4 -17.75 -10.82 -11.07
CA ALA A 4 -18.74 -9.94 -10.47
C ALA A 4 -18.93 -8.62 -11.24
N THR A 5 -17.89 -8.19 -11.95
CA THR A 5 -17.83 -6.87 -12.61
C THR A 5 -17.88 -6.96 -14.13
N ASN A 6 -17.63 -8.14 -14.68
CA ASN A 6 -17.43 -8.39 -16.11
C ASN A 6 -16.34 -7.48 -16.73
N LYS A 7 -15.32 -7.12 -15.93
CA LYS A 7 -14.12 -6.36 -16.31
C LYS A 7 -12.88 -7.20 -15.97
N SER A 8 -11.80 -7.02 -16.73
CA SER A 8 -10.51 -7.55 -16.31
C SER A 8 -10.06 -6.87 -15.01
N VAL A 9 -9.16 -7.50 -14.24
CA VAL A 9 -8.60 -6.86 -13.04
C VAL A 9 -7.90 -5.54 -13.39
N GLU A 10 -7.17 -5.49 -14.51
CA GLU A 10 -6.47 -4.29 -14.95
C GLU A 10 -7.45 -3.18 -15.36
N ASP A 11 -8.49 -3.47 -16.14
CA ASP A 11 -9.50 -2.47 -16.51
C ASP A 11 -10.24 -1.91 -15.29
N PHE A 12 -10.58 -2.79 -14.33
CA PHE A 12 -11.20 -2.37 -13.08
C PHE A 12 -10.26 -1.48 -12.26
N ALA A 13 -8.98 -1.87 -12.13
CA ALA A 13 -8.00 -1.08 -11.41
C ALA A 13 -7.74 0.27 -12.09
N ASN A 14 -7.68 0.30 -13.43
CA ASN A 14 -7.54 1.54 -14.19
C ASN A 14 -8.70 2.50 -13.92
N GLU A 15 -9.94 2.04 -14.11
CA GLU A 15 -11.13 2.90 -13.97
C GLU A 15 -11.36 3.39 -12.54
N TYR A 16 -11.22 2.52 -11.54
CA TYR A 16 -11.64 2.82 -10.16
C TYR A 16 -10.50 3.21 -9.22
N LEU A 17 -9.24 3.08 -9.64
CA LEU A 17 -8.08 3.39 -8.80
C LEU A 17 -6.99 4.16 -9.54
N PHE A 18 -6.41 3.61 -10.60
CA PHE A 18 -5.23 4.22 -11.22
C PHE A 18 -5.55 5.53 -11.95
N GLU A 19 -6.60 5.61 -12.76
CA GLU A 19 -6.98 6.86 -13.42
C GLU A 19 -7.38 7.96 -12.42
N PRO A 20 -8.24 7.71 -11.41
CA PRO A 20 -8.55 8.72 -10.39
C PRO A 20 -7.32 9.24 -9.63
N LEU A 21 -6.33 8.39 -9.38
CA LEU A 21 -5.06 8.78 -8.75
C LEU A 21 -4.02 9.30 -9.77
N GLU A 22 -4.35 9.43 -11.04
CA GLU A 22 -3.43 9.84 -12.12
C GLU A 22 -2.18 8.94 -12.21
N ILE A 23 -2.34 7.64 -11.99
CA ILE A 23 -1.32 6.60 -12.16
C ILE A 23 -1.44 6.08 -13.60
N ILE A 24 -0.62 6.65 -14.49
CA ILE A 24 -0.75 6.43 -15.96
C ILE A 24 0.29 5.44 -16.54
N SER A 25 1.16 4.88 -15.69
CA SER A 25 2.33 4.10 -16.13
C SER A 25 2.47 2.86 -15.26
N THR A 26 1.57 1.90 -15.49
CA THR A 26 1.56 0.58 -14.85
C THR A 26 2.08 -0.48 -15.81
N LEU A 27 2.64 -1.55 -15.26
CA LEU A 27 2.85 -2.81 -15.96
C LEU A 27 2.41 -3.91 -15.01
N TRP A 28 1.56 -4.82 -15.47
CA TRP A 28 1.15 -5.98 -14.70
C TRP A 28 1.59 -7.25 -15.42
N GLU A 29 2.28 -8.13 -14.71
CA GLU A 29 2.58 -9.46 -15.20
C GLU A 29 1.33 -10.35 -15.21
N TYR A 30 1.32 -11.28 -16.17
CA TYR A 30 0.22 -12.19 -16.44
C TYR A 30 0.71 -13.63 -16.33
N ASP A 31 -0.17 -14.52 -15.87
CA ASP A 31 0.06 -15.96 -15.91
C ASP A 31 -0.10 -16.53 -17.34
N PRO A 32 0.24 -17.81 -17.58
CA PRO A 32 0.09 -18.43 -18.90
C PRO A 32 -1.35 -18.50 -19.41
N ASP A 33 -2.35 -18.39 -18.54
CA ASP A 33 -3.77 -18.40 -18.88
C ASP A 33 -4.30 -16.98 -19.20
N GLY A 34 -3.44 -15.96 -19.07
CA GLY A 34 -3.75 -14.56 -19.37
C GLY A 34 -4.45 -13.83 -18.22
N LEU A 35 -4.32 -14.31 -16.98
CA LEU A 35 -4.80 -13.60 -15.80
C LEU A 35 -3.69 -12.77 -15.15
N PRO A 36 -3.96 -11.53 -14.71
CA PRO A 36 -3.00 -10.75 -13.94
C PRO A 36 -2.58 -11.47 -12.66
N LEU A 37 -1.30 -11.40 -12.32
CA LEU A 37 -0.79 -11.94 -11.05
C LEU A 37 -1.32 -11.09 -9.89
N GLY A 38 -2.43 -11.48 -9.28
CA GLY A 38 -3.12 -10.63 -8.27
C GLY A 38 -2.37 -10.42 -6.95
N GLY A 39 -1.35 -11.23 -6.65
CA GLY A 39 -0.54 -11.13 -5.43
C GLY A 39 0.85 -10.53 -5.64
N GLU A 40 1.27 -10.29 -6.90
CA GLU A 40 2.61 -9.83 -7.26
C GLU A 40 2.62 -9.18 -8.65
N GLY A 41 3.78 -8.95 -9.26
CA GLY A 41 3.87 -8.62 -10.69
C GLY A 41 3.36 -7.25 -11.12
N LEU A 42 2.85 -6.42 -10.21
CA LEU A 42 2.48 -5.02 -10.48
C LEU A 42 3.70 -4.10 -10.30
N TYR A 43 4.08 -3.44 -11.39
CA TYR A 43 5.16 -2.45 -11.40
C TYR A 43 4.58 -1.04 -11.38
N LEU A 44 4.97 -0.29 -10.36
CA LEU A 44 4.63 1.11 -10.17
C LEU A 44 5.90 1.92 -9.93
N LYS A 45 5.84 3.24 -10.20
CA LYS A 45 6.89 4.15 -9.74
C LYS A 45 6.68 4.40 -8.26
N ALA A 46 7.76 4.66 -7.52
CA ALA A 46 7.68 4.93 -6.07
C ALA A 46 6.70 6.07 -5.73
N ARG A 47 6.63 7.11 -6.57
CA ARG A 47 5.64 8.19 -6.41
C ARG A 47 4.20 7.70 -6.53
N ASP A 48 3.92 6.76 -7.42
CA ASP A 48 2.57 6.24 -7.67
C ASP A 48 2.17 5.28 -6.55
N MET A 49 3.12 4.53 -5.98
CA MET A 49 2.94 3.83 -4.71
C MET A 49 2.62 4.80 -3.56
N ALA A 50 3.29 5.95 -3.51
CA ALA A 50 3.02 6.97 -2.49
C ALA A 50 1.62 7.57 -2.61
N LYS A 51 1.07 7.67 -3.83
CA LYS A 51 -0.33 8.09 -4.03
C LYS A 51 -1.32 7.10 -3.40
N ILE A 52 -1.06 5.79 -3.51
CA ILE A 52 -1.88 4.76 -2.83
C ILE A 52 -1.78 4.94 -1.31
N GLY A 53 -0.57 5.14 -0.77
CA GLY A 53 -0.40 5.43 0.66
C GLY A 53 -1.14 6.70 1.08
N TYR A 54 -1.06 7.77 0.28
CA TYR A 54 -1.71 9.06 0.56
C TYR A 54 -3.24 8.97 0.48
N LEU A 55 -3.77 8.14 -0.42
CA LEU A 55 -5.20 7.85 -0.48
C LEU A 55 -5.68 7.26 0.85
N PHE A 56 -4.96 6.30 1.41
CA PHE A 56 -5.30 5.70 2.71
C PHE A 56 -5.09 6.68 3.87
N LEU A 57 -4.02 7.48 3.82
CA LEU A 57 -3.77 8.56 4.79
C LEU A 57 -4.93 9.56 4.84
N ASN A 58 -5.51 9.90 3.68
CA ASN A 58 -6.64 10.81 3.55
C ASN A 58 -8.00 10.10 3.57
N GLU A 59 -8.09 8.97 4.29
CA GLU A 59 -9.36 8.27 4.52
C GLU A 59 -10.12 7.93 3.23
N GLY A 60 -9.38 7.70 2.15
CA GLY A 60 -9.90 7.35 0.84
C GLY A 60 -10.27 8.51 -0.08
N MET A 61 -9.98 9.75 0.33
CA MET A 61 -10.18 10.94 -0.49
C MET A 61 -8.97 11.24 -1.37
N TRP A 62 -9.24 11.64 -2.62
CA TRP A 62 -8.25 12.16 -3.54
C TRP A 62 -8.84 13.34 -4.33
N GLY A 63 -8.17 14.49 -4.32
CA GLY A 63 -8.63 15.66 -5.09
C GLY A 63 -10.02 16.18 -4.72
N GLY A 64 -10.55 15.85 -3.53
CA GLY A 64 -11.91 16.19 -3.11
C GLY A 64 -12.98 15.15 -3.48
N GLU A 65 -12.60 14.05 -4.12
CA GLU A 65 -13.48 12.92 -4.44
C GLU A 65 -13.18 11.72 -3.53
N GLN A 66 -14.22 10.98 -3.15
CA GLN A 66 -14.09 9.75 -2.36
C GLN A 66 -13.87 8.55 -3.30
N ILE A 67 -12.63 8.05 -3.37
CA ILE A 67 -12.28 6.94 -4.28
C ILE A 67 -12.51 5.58 -3.61
N ILE A 68 -12.09 5.44 -2.37
CA ILE A 68 -12.41 4.29 -1.49
C ILE A 68 -13.14 4.82 -0.27
N SER A 69 -14.13 4.12 0.28
CA SER A 69 -14.88 4.67 1.41
C SER A 69 -14.00 4.74 2.68
N LYS A 70 -14.23 5.74 3.52
CA LYS A 70 -13.56 5.83 4.83
C LYS A 70 -13.75 4.56 5.64
N GLU A 71 -14.95 3.99 5.63
CA GLU A 71 -15.24 2.74 6.35
C GLU A 71 -14.40 1.58 5.84
N TRP A 72 -14.09 1.54 4.55
CA TRP A 72 -13.22 0.51 4.00
C TRP A 72 -11.76 0.74 4.38
N VAL A 73 -11.29 1.99 4.40
CA VAL A 73 -9.95 2.31 4.94
C VAL A 73 -9.85 1.79 6.37
N ASP A 74 -10.74 2.26 7.26
CA ASP A 74 -10.76 1.89 8.67
C ASP A 74 -10.86 0.36 8.85
N PHE A 75 -11.73 -0.31 8.08
CA PHE A 75 -11.95 -1.75 8.22
C PHE A 75 -10.80 -2.59 7.66
N SER A 76 -10.19 -2.17 6.55
CA SER A 76 -9.09 -2.92 5.91
C SER A 76 -7.76 -2.76 6.64
N THR A 77 -7.55 -1.64 7.34
CA THR A 77 -6.36 -1.39 8.16
C THR A 77 -6.56 -1.73 9.63
N TYR A 78 -7.71 -2.30 10.00
CA TYR A 78 -7.93 -2.85 11.34
C TYR A 78 -7.17 -4.19 11.53
N ALA A 79 -6.67 -4.42 12.76
CA ALA A 79 -6.00 -5.66 13.13
C ALA A 79 -6.99 -6.83 13.26
N HIS A 80 -7.10 -7.64 12.20
CA HIS A 80 -7.99 -8.81 12.17
C HIS A 80 -7.34 -10.08 12.72
N VAL A 81 -6.02 -10.22 12.58
CA VAL A 81 -5.27 -11.39 13.05
C VAL A 81 -3.94 -10.97 13.67
N SER A 82 -3.62 -11.56 14.82
CA SER A 82 -2.29 -11.39 15.42
C SER A 82 -1.26 -12.30 14.80
N VAL A 83 -0.21 -11.72 14.21
CA VAL A 83 0.85 -12.48 13.51
C VAL A 83 2.10 -12.64 14.38
N SER A 84 2.51 -11.58 15.08
CA SER A 84 3.68 -11.60 15.96
C SER A 84 3.54 -10.61 17.12
N ASN A 85 4.58 -10.52 17.95
CA ASN A 85 4.64 -9.52 19.02
C ASN A 85 4.78 -8.08 18.50
N SER A 86 5.19 -7.90 17.23
CA SER A 86 5.44 -6.57 16.64
C SER A 86 4.45 -6.20 15.54
N SER A 87 3.69 -7.16 15.00
CA SER A 87 2.78 -6.88 13.89
C SER A 87 1.53 -7.74 13.95
N ASP A 88 0.40 -7.11 13.64
CA ASP A 88 -0.85 -7.74 13.27
C ASP A 88 -1.05 -7.66 11.75
N TYR A 89 -2.15 -8.23 11.27
CA TYR A 89 -2.52 -8.20 9.87
C TYR A 89 -4.00 -7.86 9.69
N GLY A 90 -4.25 -6.93 8.78
CA GLY A 90 -5.56 -6.53 8.30
C GLY A 90 -5.89 -7.15 6.95
N TYR A 91 -6.70 -6.48 6.14
CA TYR A 91 -6.98 -6.92 4.77
C TYR A 91 -5.92 -6.39 3.81
N GLN A 92 -4.89 -7.21 3.59
CA GLN A 92 -3.71 -6.91 2.76
C GLN A 92 -2.73 -5.88 3.35
N TRP A 93 -2.92 -5.50 4.62
CA TRP A 93 -2.06 -4.56 5.35
C TRP A 93 -1.40 -5.21 6.57
N TRP A 94 -0.11 -4.96 6.75
CA TRP A 94 0.57 -5.24 8.01
C TRP A 94 0.33 -4.08 8.98
N ILE A 95 -0.17 -4.38 10.17
CA ILE A 95 -0.50 -3.37 11.18
C ILE A 95 0.59 -3.38 12.24
N SER A 96 1.17 -2.22 12.54
CA SER A 96 2.21 -2.07 13.55
C SER A 96 1.61 -2.13 14.95
N LYS A 97 2.29 -2.80 15.89
CA LYS A 97 1.95 -2.73 17.33
C LYS A 97 2.76 -1.67 18.08
N THR A 98 3.82 -1.18 17.45
CA THR A 98 4.77 -0.23 18.06
C THR A 98 4.41 1.19 17.71
N TYR A 99 3.92 1.40 16.49
CA TYR A 99 3.52 2.69 15.94
C TYR A 99 2.04 2.59 15.56
N ASP A 100 1.31 3.69 15.61
CA ASP A 100 -0.04 3.75 15.05
C ASP A 100 0.07 3.87 13.53
N SER A 101 0.41 2.75 12.88
CA SER A 101 0.73 2.73 11.46
C SER A 101 0.43 1.40 10.81
N TYR A 102 0.27 1.45 9.50
CA TYR A 102 0.05 0.27 8.66
C TYR A 102 0.90 0.34 7.39
N ARG A 103 1.24 -0.84 6.86
CA ARG A 103 2.06 -0.93 5.65
C ARG A 103 1.65 -2.04 4.70
N ALA A 104 1.83 -1.80 3.41
CA ALA A 104 1.91 -2.84 2.40
C ALA A 104 3.38 -3.26 2.26
N SER A 105 3.66 -4.56 2.20
CA SER A 105 5.03 -5.08 2.15
C SER A 105 5.15 -6.17 1.08
N GLY A 106 5.98 -5.91 0.08
CA GLY A 106 6.35 -6.84 -0.98
C GLY A 106 7.78 -7.36 -0.83
N PHE A 107 8.10 -8.41 -1.61
CA PHE A 107 9.41 -9.03 -1.62
C PHE A 107 10.52 -8.06 -2.04
N GLY A 108 11.71 -8.19 -1.46
CA GLY A 108 12.86 -7.34 -1.80
C GLY A 108 12.81 -5.92 -1.23
N GLY A 109 11.93 -5.64 -0.27
CA GLY A 109 11.85 -4.33 0.39
C GLY A 109 10.98 -3.31 -0.35
N GLN A 110 9.98 -3.77 -1.12
CA GLN A 110 8.95 -2.86 -1.65
C GLN A 110 7.97 -2.55 -0.52
N GLN A 111 7.88 -1.31 -0.07
CA GLN A 111 7.08 -0.96 1.10
C GLN A 111 6.33 0.36 0.88
N ILE A 112 5.09 0.40 1.35
CA ILE A 112 4.29 1.62 1.51
C ILE A 112 3.91 1.66 2.97
N HIS A 113 4.49 2.59 3.74
CA HIS A 113 4.13 2.82 5.14
C HIS A 113 3.25 4.07 5.22
N VAL A 114 2.20 3.98 6.03
CA VAL A 114 1.27 5.08 6.30
C VAL A 114 1.17 5.29 7.80
N PHE A 115 1.42 6.52 8.22
CA PHE A 115 1.44 6.98 9.61
C PHE A 115 0.39 8.10 9.74
N PRO A 116 -0.87 7.76 10.11
CA PRO A 116 -1.96 8.73 10.15
C PRO A 116 -1.73 9.90 11.11
N GLU A 117 -1.24 9.63 12.32
CA GLU A 117 -1.02 10.66 13.35
C GLU A 117 0.07 11.67 12.94
N GLU A 118 1.05 11.22 12.18
CA GLU A 118 2.17 12.04 11.69
C GLU A 118 1.93 12.69 10.31
N ASP A 119 0.75 12.50 9.70
CA ASP A 119 0.44 12.95 8.32
C ASP A 119 1.54 12.54 7.31
N LEU A 120 1.98 11.27 7.39
CA LEU A 120 3.18 10.80 6.72
C LEU A 120 2.96 9.52 5.91
N VAL A 121 3.48 9.53 4.68
CA VAL A 121 3.66 8.35 3.82
C VAL A 121 5.15 8.17 3.51
N VAL A 122 5.66 6.95 3.74
CA VAL A 122 7.04 6.58 3.38
C VAL A 122 7.02 5.41 2.42
N VAL A 123 7.67 5.58 1.27
CA VAL A 123 7.80 4.51 0.26
C VAL A 123 9.25 4.10 0.12
N PHE A 124 9.48 2.79 0.15
CA PHE A 124 10.75 2.18 -0.23
C PHE A 124 10.55 1.27 -1.44
N THR A 125 11.46 1.36 -2.39
CA THR A 125 11.61 0.40 -3.49
C THR A 125 13.06 -0.01 -3.55
N GLY A 126 13.35 -1.30 -3.63
CA GLY A 126 14.73 -1.77 -3.56
C GLY A 126 14.90 -3.25 -3.87
N TRP A 127 16.09 -3.77 -3.54
CA TRP A 127 16.35 -5.20 -3.51
C TRP A 127 17.08 -5.53 -2.20
N ASP A 128 16.41 -5.17 -1.11
CA ASP A 128 16.91 -5.32 0.25
C ASP A 128 16.38 -6.63 0.86
N LEU A 129 17.19 -7.68 0.77
CA LEU A 129 16.86 -9.02 1.26
C LEU A 129 17.57 -9.41 2.55
N TYR A 130 18.60 -8.66 2.95
CA TYR A 130 19.54 -9.13 3.97
C TYR A 130 19.95 -8.07 4.99
N ILE A 131 19.95 -6.78 4.63
CA ILE A 131 20.52 -5.74 5.48
C ILE A 131 19.46 -4.97 6.25
N GLY A 132 18.21 -4.93 5.78
CA GLY A 132 17.12 -4.24 6.48
C GLY A 132 17.30 -2.72 6.47
N LEU A 133 17.95 -2.19 5.43
CA LEU A 133 18.23 -0.78 5.26
C LEU A 133 16.97 0.08 5.27
N SER A 134 15.86 -0.41 4.69
CA SER A 134 14.60 0.36 4.73
C SER A 134 14.09 0.57 6.16
N TRP A 135 14.24 -0.44 7.01
CA TRP A 135 13.89 -0.38 8.43
C TRP A 135 14.85 0.53 9.20
N ASP A 136 16.16 0.39 8.96
CA ASP A 136 17.16 1.26 9.60
C ASP A 136 16.94 2.73 9.26
N LEU A 137 16.64 3.05 7.99
CA LEU A 137 16.30 4.41 7.55
C LEU A 137 15.02 4.92 8.21
N LEU A 138 13.99 4.07 8.29
CA LEU A 138 12.71 4.43 8.89
C LEU A 138 12.87 4.74 10.39
N ASP A 139 13.42 3.79 11.15
CA ASP A 139 13.46 3.84 12.61
C ASP A 139 14.52 4.79 13.16
N ASN A 140 15.68 4.92 12.50
CA ASN A 140 16.80 5.71 13.04
C ASN A 140 16.93 7.11 12.44
N PHE A 141 16.24 7.41 11.32
CA PHE A 141 16.40 8.69 10.63
C PHE A 141 15.07 9.38 10.31
N ILE A 142 14.12 8.70 9.67
CA ILE A 142 12.88 9.33 9.22
C ILE A 142 11.95 9.62 10.40
N LEU A 143 11.52 8.58 11.13
CA LEU A 143 10.57 8.77 12.24
C LEU A 143 11.11 9.67 13.35
N PRO A 144 12.38 9.54 13.79
CA PRO A 144 12.94 10.45 14.79
C PRO A 144 13.00 11.92 14.32
N SER A 145 13.00 12.19 13.02
CA SER A 145 13.00 13.57 12.51
C SER A 145 11.62 14.24 12.48
N ILE A 146 10.56 13.46 12.70
CA ILE A 146 9.16 13.92 12.60
C ILE A 146 8.45 13.86 13.96
N ILE A 147 8.74 12.84 14.77
CA ILE A 147 8.05 12.56 16.04
C ILE A 147 8.68 13.30 17.24
N LEU A 148 9.88 13.88 17.09
CA LEU A 148 10.59 14.65 18.13
C LEU A 148 10.49 16.16 17.91
#